data_AF-A0A7L0DFG5-F1
#
_entry.id   AF-A0A7L0DFG5-F1
#
_cell.length_a   1.000
_cell.length_b   1.000
_cell.length_c   1.000
_cell.angle_alpha   90.00
_cell.angle_beta   90.00
_cell.angle_gamma   90.00
#
_symmetry.space_group_name_H-M   'P 1'
#
loop_
_entity.id
_entity.type
_entity.pdbx_description
1 polymer ?
#
loop_
_entity_poly.entity_id
_entity_poly.type
_entity_poly.pdbx_seq_one_letter_code
_entity_poly.pdbx_strand_id
1 'polypeptide(L)'
;MKISTIKKTLQLRNIGQEPSLKSTISKIGQEVVLLHDLLNKMEAEVQQQEKLKNLLKDLQKSAERDQKEAQHLYENIPPHLPKPTRSCVAGLTVKCEEQTKAVEPERAKKPLKEPKLIKEAPLITTKEFESVPA
;
A
#
# COMPACT_ATOMS: atom_id res chain seq x y z
N MET A 1 -16.09 18.03 63.84
CA MET A 1 -15.57 18.77 62.65
C MET A 1 -14.19 19.40 62.86
N LYS A 2 -13.92 20.18 63.92
CA LYS A 2 -12.68 20.96 64.09
C LYS A 2 -11.37 20.15 64.00
N ILE A 3 -11.32 18.95 64.60
CA ILE A 3 -10.10 18.11 64.62
C ILE A 3 -9.72 17.61 63.22
N SER A 4 -10.69 17.23 62.39
CA SER A 4 -10.43 16.76 61.02
C SER A 4 -9.83 17.88 60.16
N THR A 5 -10.37 19.10 60.28
CA THR A 5 -9.85 20.27 59.59
C THR A 5 -8.40 20.57 60.00
N ILE A 6 -8.11 20.57 61.30
CA ILE A 6 -6.74 20.78 61.81
C ILE A 6 -5.79 19.72 61.24
N LYS A 7 -6.19 18.44 61.24
CA LYS A 7 -5.38 17.35 60.68
C LYS A 7 -5.07 17.58 59.20
N LYS A 8 -6.06 17.94 58.38
CA LYS A 8 -5.86 18.22 56.94
C LYS A 8 -4.91 19.40 56.71
N THR A 9 -5.04 20.47 57.49
CA THR A 9 -4.15 21.64 57.40
C THR A 9 -2.71 21.29 57.76
N LEU A 10 -2.49 20.47 58.79
CA LEU A 10 -1.16 19.99 59.15
C LEU A 10 -0.57 19.08 58.05
N GLN A 11 -1.37 18.22 57.45
CA GLN A 11 -0.93 17.38 56.33
C GLN A 11 -0.53 18.21 55.11
N LEU A 12 -1.32 19.22 54.73
CA LEU A 12 -0.98 20.15 53.64
C LEU A 12 0.33 20.90 53.91
N ARG A 13 0.53 21.36 55.16
CA ARG A 13 1.81 21.97 55.56
C ARG A 13 2.97 20.99 55.42
N ASN A 14 2.82 19.77 55.93
CA ASN A 14 3.86 18.75 55.86
C ASN A 14 4.24 18.42 54.42
N ILE A 15 3.26 18.32 53.52
CA ILE A 15 3.50 18.10 52.09
C ILE A 15 4.35 19.23 51.47
N GLY A 16 4.13 20.48 51.88
CA GLY A 16 4.86 21.63 51.33
C GLY A 16 6.25 21.84 51.93
N GLN A 17 6.48 21.41 53.17
CA GLN A 17 7.73 21.64 53.90
C GLN A 17 8.68 20.45 53.89
N GLU A 18 8.15 19.23 53.90
CA GLU A 18 8.97 18.01 53.92
C GLU A 18 9.54 17.75 52.51
N PRO A 19 10.88 17.74 52.33
CA PRO A 19 11.49 17.68 51.00
C PRO A 19 11.17 16.41 50.20
N SER A 20 11.03 15.25 50.85
CA SER A 20 10.80 13.97 50.16
C SER A 20 9.39 13.87 49.55
N LEU A 21 8.37 14.35 50.27
CA LEU A 21 6.98 14.45 49.84
C LEU A 21 6.85 15.48 48.73
N LYS A 22 7.47 16.65 48.88
CA LYS A 22 7.49 17.68 47.83
C LYS A 22 8.12 17.17 46.54
N SER A 23 9.25 16.46 46.63
CA SER A 23 9.92 15.83 45.49
C SER A 23 9.01 14.79 44.83
N THR A 24 8.36 13.93 45.62
CA THR A 24 7.44 12.90 45.12
C THR A 24 6.26 13.51 44.38
N ILE A 25 5.62 14.56 44.92
CA ILE A 25 4.51 15.24 44.25
C ILE A 25 4.98 15.94 42.97
N SER A 26 6.19 16.51 42.97
CA SER A 26 6.75 17.12 41.77
C SER A 26 6.99 16.08 40.67
N LYS A 27 7.50 14.90 41.03
CA LYS A 27 7.67 13.77 40.10
C LYS A 27 6.33 13.28 39.56
N ILE A 28 5.33 13.09 40.41
CA ILE A 28 3.97 12.73 39.99
C ILE A 28 3.42 13.77 39.02
N GLY A 29 3.60 15.06 39.32
CA GLY A 29 3.17 16.15 38.42
C GLY A 29 3.84 16.07 37.05
N GLN A 30 5.14 15.82 37.00
CA GLN A 30 5.88 15.64 35.75
C GLN A 30 5.42 14.41 34.97
N GLU A 31 5.25 13.27 35.64
CA GLU A 31 4.77 12.03 35.02
C GLU A 31 3.36 12.18 34.46
N VAL A 32 2.46 12.91 35.13
CA VAL A 32 1.11 13.19 34.64
C VAL A 32 1.15 14.03 33.36
N VAL A 33 2.04 15.04 33.28
CA VAL A 33 2.22 15.83 32.06
C VAL A 33 2.75 14.96 30.92
N LEU A 34 3.77 14.13 31.18
CA LEU A 34 4.31 13.20 30.19
C LEU A 34 3.27 12.19 29.70
N LEU A 35 2.46 11.66 30.62
CA LEU A 35 1.36 10.75 30.28
C LEU A 35 0.32 11.44 29.40
N HIS A 36 -0.05 12.67 29.71
CA HIS A 36 -0.98 13.44 28.91
C HIS A 36 -0.47 13.64 27.47
N ASP A 37 0.79 14.02 27.32
CA ASP A 37 1.40 14.19 25.99
C ASP A 37 1.47 12.88 25.20
N LEU A 38 1.75 11.76 25.89
CA LEU A 38 1.76 10.44 25.27
C LEU A 38 0.37 10.02 24.81
N LEU A 39 -0.66 10.28 25.61
CA LEU A 39 -2.04 10.00 25.26
C LEU A 39 -2.49 10.82 24.04
N ASN A 40 -2.12 12.10 23.97
CA ASN A 40 -2.40 12.95 22.80
C ASN A 40 -1.75 12.39 21.52
N LYS A 41 -0.49 11.92 21.62
CA LYS A 41 0.19 11.26 20.49
C LYS A 41 -0.49 9.97 20.06
N MET A 42 -0.90 9.15 21.03
CA MET A 42 -1.62 7.90 20.77
C MET A 42 -2.95 8.18 20.07
N GLU A 43 -3.70 9.18 20.50
CA GLU A 43 -4.97 9.57 19.85
C GLU A 43 -4.74 10.00 18.40
N ALA A 44 -3.72 10.82 18.13
CA ALA A 44 -3.37 11.24 16.78
C ALA A 44 -3.01 10.05 15.88
N GLU A 45 -2.22 9.09 16.40
CA GLU A 45 -1.83 7.89 15.66
C GLU A 45 -3.04 6.99 15.34
N VAL A 46 -3.96 6.81 16.30
CA VAL A 46 -5.19 6.04 16.10
C VAL A 46 -6.05 6.68 15.00
N GLN A 47 -6.20 8.00 15.00
CA GLN A 47 -6.93 8.72 13.95
C GLN A 47 -6.26 8.59 12.58
N GLN A 48 -4.92 8.62 12.53
CA GLN A 48 -4.18 8.40 11.29
C GLN A 48 -4.36 6.97 10.77
N GLN A 49 -4.30 5.98 11.66
CA GLN A 49 -4.49 4.57 11.30
C GLN A 49 -5.90 4.31 10.74
N GLU A 50 -6.93 4.96 11.31
CA GLU A 50 -8.29 4.88 10.79
C GLU A 50 -8.41 5.46 9.38
N LYS A 51 -7.81 6.63 9.13
CA LYS A 51 -7.76 7.24 7.79
C LYS A 51 -7.07 6.30 6.79
N LEU A 52 -5.91 5.75 7.15
CA LEU A 52 -5.16 4.83 6.30
C LEU A 52 -5.97 3.56 5.99
N LYS A 53 -6.64 2.99 6.99
CA LYS A 53 -7.51 1.83 6.81
C LYS A 53 -8.61 2.09 5.78
N ASN A 54 -9.23 3.28 5.81
CA ASN A 54 -10.27 3.63 4.84
C ASN A 54 -9.70 3.77 3.42
N LEU A 55 -8.55 4.44 3.27
CA LEU A 55 -7.85 4.53 1.98
C LEU A 55 -7.48 3.15 1.42
N LEU A 56 -6.97 2.24 2.28
CA LEU A 56 -6.62 0.89 1.86
C LEU A 56 -7.84 0.09 1.40
N LYS A 57 -9.00 0.26 2.04
CA LYS A 57 -10.25 -0.38 1.58
C LYS A 57 -10.68 0.12 0.22
N ASP A 58 -10.54 1.41 -0.06
CA ASP A 58 -10.93 1.97 -1.35
C ASP A 58 -9.95 1.58 -2.46
N LEU A 59 -8.65 1.52 -2.15
CA LEU A 59 -7.64 0.96 -3.04
C LEU A 59 -7.93 -0.50 -3.38
N GLN A 60 -8.25 -1.31 -2.36
CA GLN A 60 -8.62 -2.72 -2.56
C GLN A 60 -9.81 -2.86 -3.51
N LYS A 61 -10.90 -2.11 -3.28
CA LYS A 61 -12.06 -2.12 -4.18
C LYS A 61 -11.69 -1.72 -5.61
N SER A 62 -10.79 -0.74 -5.78
CA SER A 62 -10.35 -0.34 -7.11
C SER A 62 -9.57 -1.46 -7.80
N ALA A 63 -8.60 -2.05 -7.10
CA ALA A 63 -7.81 -3.16 -7.64
C ALA A 63 -8.66 -4.38 -8.00
N GLU A 64 -9.68 -4.71 -7.19
CA GLU A 64 -10.62 -5.80 -7.49
C GLU A 64 -11.44 -5.52 -8.77
N ARG A 65 -11.85 -4.27 -9.01
CA ARG A 65 -12.53 -3.89 -10.27
C ARG A 65 -11.59 -4.02 -11.46
N ASP A 66 -10.38 -3.49 -11.36
CA ASP A 66 -9.39 -3.51 -12.45
C ASP A 66 -9.01 -4.96 -12.79
N GLN A 67 -8.85 -5.81 -11.77
CA GLN A 67 -8.60 -7.25 -11.96
C GLN A 67 -9.77 -7.92 -12.69
N LYS A 68 -11.01 -7.64 -12.28
CA LYS A 68 -12.21 -8.22 -12.90
C LYS A 68 -12.34 -7.77 -14.36
N GLU A 69 -12.06 -6.51 -14.65
CA GLU A 69 -12.06 -5.98 -16.01
C GLU A 69 -10.97 -6.65 -16.87
N ALA A 70 -9.74 -6.74 -16.36
CA ALA A 70 -8.65 -7.42 -17.05
C ALA A 70 -8.98 -8.90 -17.32
N GLN A 71 -9.60 -9.59 -16.35
CA GLN A 71 -10.05 -10.97 -16.52
C GLN A 71 -11.11 -11.07 -17.62
N HIS A 72 -12.11 -10.17 -17.63
CA HIS A 72 -13.13 -10.15 -18.67
C HIS A 72 -12.53 -9.92 -20.05
N LEU A 73 -11.58 -8.99 -20.19
CA LEU A 73 -10.88 -8.75 -21.45
C LEU A 73 -10.07 -9.97 -21.90
N TYR A 74 -9.43 -10.67 -20.96
CA TYR A 74 -8.68 -11.89 -21.25
C TYR A 74 -9.57 -13.05 -21.71
N GLU A 75 -10.73 -13.22 -21.10
CA GLU A 75 -11.68 -14.28 -21.45
C GLU A 75 -12.40 -14.01 -22.79
N ASN A 76 -12.52 -12.74 -23.18
CA ASN A 76 -13.29 -12.31 -24.37
C ASN A 76 -12.40 -11.85 -25.54
N ILE A 77 -11.20 -12.42 -25.70
CA ILE A 77 -10.34 -12.12 -26.85
C ILE A 77 -10.96 -12.71 -28.13
N PRO A 78 -11.22 -11.89 -29.16
CA PRO A 78 -11.74 -12.39 -30.43
C PRO A 78 -10.83 -13.44 -31.07
N PRO A 79 -11.39 -14.51 -31.67
CA PRO A 79 -10.61 -15.64 -32.20
C PRO A 79 -9.70 -15.28 -33.38
N HIS A 80 -9.92 -14.12 -34.01
CA HIS A 80 -9.12 -13.61 -35.11
C HIS A 80 -7.90 -12.79 -34.64
N LEU A 81 -7.78 -12.47 -33.35
CA LEU A 81 -6.62 -11.76 -32.81
C LEU A 81 -5.49 -12.74 -32.45
N PRO A 82 -4.22 -12.28 -32.49
CA PRO A 82 -3.09 -13.08 -32.05
C PRO A 82 -3.27 -13.51 -30.60
N LYS A 83 -3.12 -14.81 -30.32
CA LYS A 83 -3.18 -15.31 -28.94
C LYS A 83 -2.07 -14.65 -28.11
N PRO A 84 -2.35 -14.20 -26.87
CA PRO A 84 -1.33 -13.65 -26.00
C PRO A 84 -0.16 -14.63 -25.84
N THR A 85 1.05 -14.17 -26.11
CA THR A 85 2.27 -14.93 -25.83
C THR A 85 2.42 -15.14 -24.32
N ARG A 86 2.93 -16.31 -23.91
CA ARG A 86 3.12 -16.71 -22.49
C ARG A 86 3.83 -15.66 -21.62
N SER A 87 4.57 -14.72 -22.20
CA SER A 87 5.20 -13.60 -21.49
C SER A 87 4.19 -12.63 -20.85
N CYS A 88 2.99 -12.47 -21.42
CA CYS A 88 1.93 -11.64 -20.85
C CYS A 88 1.17 -12.39 -19.72
N VAL A 89 1.17 -13.72 -19.76
CA VAL A 89 0.45 -14.58 -18.81
C VAL A 89 1.20 -14.75 -17.49
N ALA A 90 2.54 -14.61 -17.50
CA ALA A 90 3.39 -14.84 -16.33
C ALA A 90 3.15 -13.86 -15.17
N GLY A 91 2.53 -12.70 -15.41
CA GLY A 91 2.23 -11.70 -14.37
C GLY A 91 0.94 -11.95 -13.58
N LEU A 92 0.03 -12.82 -14.07
CA LEU A 92 -1.29 -13.05 -13.45
C LEU A 92 -1.30 -14.24 -12.47
N THR A 93 -0.27 -15.08 -12.48
CA THR A 93 -0.14 -16.24 -11.58
C THR A 93 1.16 -16.18 -10.80
N VAL A 94 1.36 -15.14 -9.99
CA VAL A 94 2.40 -15.19 -8.94
C VAL A 94 1.79 -15.85 -7.70
N LYS A 95 1.81 -17.19 -7.68
CA LYS A 95 2.00 -17.87 -6.39
C LYS A 95 3.44 -17.58 -6.00
N CYS A 96 3.62 -16.84 -4.90
CA CYS A 96 4.91 -16.73 -4.22
C CYS A 96 5.35 -18.13 -3.77
N GLU A 97 6.23 -18.77 -4.54
CA GLU A 97 7.17 -19.74 -4.00
C GLU A 97 8.57 -19.36 -4.46
N GLU A 98 9.34 -18.97 -3.44
CA GLU A 98 10.77 -18.81 -3.38
C GLU A 98 11.50 -19.98 -4.05
N GLN A 99 12.26 -19.71 -5.12
CA GLN A 99 13.61 -20.28 -5.28
C GLN A 99 14.40 -19.66 -6.42
N THR A 100 15.40 -18.91 -5.99
CA THR A 100 16.76 -18.79 -6.53
C THR A 100 17.17 -19.91 -7.49
N LYS A 101 17.55 -19.55 -8.72
CA LYS A 101 18.89 -19.81 -9.31
C LYS A 101 18.92 -19.32 -10.76
N ALA A 102 19.82 -18.36 -11.00
CA ALA A 102 20.25 -17.96 -12.33
C ALA A 102 21.02 -19.12 -12.97
N VAL A 103 20.57 -19.60 -14.13
CA VAL A 103 21.39 -20.31 -15.11
C VAL A 103 20.86 -19.95 -16.50
N GLU A 104 21.67 -19.21 -17.24
CA GLU A 104 21.52 -18.95 -18.67
C GLU A 104 21.74 -20.26 -19.46
N PRO A 105 20.88 -20.65 -20.42
CA PRO A 105 21.23 -21.72 -21.33
C PRO A 105 21.62 -21.19 -22.71
N GLU A 106 22.86 -21.53 -23.05
CA GLU A 106 23.49 -21.64 -24.36
C GLU A 106 22.56 -21.79 -25.57
N ARG A 107 22.91 -21.05 -26.63
CA ARG A 107 22.32 -21.10 -27.97
C ARG A 107 22.54 -22.47 -28.63
N ALA A 108 21.52 -23.32 -28.63
CA ALA A 108 21.46 -24.49 -29.49
C ALA A 108 20.80 -24.16 -30.85
N LYS A 109 21.58 -24.37 -31.92
CA LYS A 109 21.19 -24.25 -33.33
C LYS A 109 19.99 -25.16 -33.66
N LYS A 110 18.96 -24.61 -34.34
CA LYS A 110 17.85 -25.37 -34.95
C LYS A 110 17.57 -24.86 -36.37
N PRO A 111 17.02 -25.73 -37.25
CA PRO A 111 17.32 -25.77 -38.67
C PRO A 111 16.62 -24.69 -39.50
N LEU A 112 17.23 -24.41 -40.66
CA LEU A 112 16.81 -23.47 -41.70
C LEU A 112 15.32 -23.66 -42.03
N LYS A 113 14.46 -22.78 -41.52
CA LYS A 113 13.08 -22.65 -41.98
C LYS A 113 13.09 -21.77 -43.22
N GLU A 114 12.50 -22.27 -44.29
CA GLU A 114 12.31 -21.57 -45.57
C GLU A 114 11.77 -20.14 -45.33
N PRO A 115 12.28 -19.13 -46.06
CA PRO A 115 11.79 -17.77 -45.92
C PRO A 115 10.34 -17.72 -46.43
N LYS A 116 9.38 -17.63 -45.51
CA LYS A 116 8.00 -17.30 -45.86
C LYS A 116 8.01 -15.92 -46.50
N LEU A 117 7.68 -15.88 -47.79
CA LEU A 117 7.57 -14.66 -48.58
C LEU A 117 6.39 -13.85 -48.02
N ILE A 118 6.69 -12.87 -47.16
CA ILE A 118 5.69 -11.95 -46.63
C ILE A 118 5.28 -11.06 -47.80
N LYS A 119 4.05 -11.20 -48.27
CA LYS A 119 3.47 -10.25 -49.22
C LYS A 119 3.19 -8.97 -48.45
N GLU A 120 4.04 -7.96 -48.64
CA GLU A 120 3.76 -6.61 -48.11
C GLU A 120 2.44 -6.11 -48.71
N ALA A 121 1.50 -5.74 -47.85
CA ALA A 121 0.29 -5.06 -48.28
C ALA A 121 0.65 -3.61 -48.64
N PRO A 122 0.17 -3.07 -49.77
CA PRO A 122 0.40 -1.68 -50.12
C PRO A 122 -0.10 -0.76 -49.01
N LEU A 123 0.78 0.10 -48.50
CA LEU A 123 0.40 1.15 -47.57
C LEU A 123 -0.36 2.22 -48.35
N ILE A 124 -1.52 2.64 -47.84
CA ILE A 124 -2.30 3.73 -48.41
C ILE A 124 -1.44 4.99 -48.37
N THR A 125 -1.24 5.61 -49.52
CA THR A 125 -0.49 6.86 -49.61
C THR A 125 -1.33 8.02 -49.08
N THR A 126 -0.70 9.05 -48.51
CA THR A 126 -1.40 10.23 -47.95
C THR A 126 -2.37 10.86 -48.95
N LYS A 127 -2.03 10.85 -50.24
CA LYS A 127 -2.89 11.35 -51.31
C LYS A 127 -4.17 10.52 -51.51
N GLU A 128 -4.11 9.21 -51.30
CA GLU A 128 -5.30 8.34 -51.38
C GLU A 128 -6.20 8.54 -50.14
N PHE A 129 -5.61 8.77 -48.97
CA PHE A 129 -6.35 9.03 -47.75
C PHE A 129 -7.15 10.34 -47.80
N GLU A 130 -6.59 11.39 -48.38
CA GLU A 130 -7.27 12.70 -48.57
C GLU A 130 -8.43 12.65 -49.58
N SER A 131 -8.53 11.60 -50.39
CA SER A 131 -9.62 11.43 -51.36
C SER A 131 -10.89 10.83 -50.76
N VAL A 132 -10.83 10.38 -49.49
CA VAL A 132 -11.97 9.82 -48.78
C VAL A 132 -12.86 10.96 -48.26
N PRO A 133 -14.14 11.05 -48.68
CA PRO A 133 -15.07 12.05 -48.18
C PRO A 133 -15.32 11.88 -46.67
N ALA A 134 -15.40 13.00 -45.94
CA ALA A 134 -15.74 13.03 -44.52
C ALA A 134 -17.18 12.58 -44.22
#